data_AF-A0A2P1BUI0-F1
#
_entry.id   AF-A0A2P1BUI0-F1
#
_cell.length_a   1.000
_cell.length_b   1.000
_cell.length_c   1.000
_cell.angle_alpha   90.00
_cell.angle_beta   90.00
_cell.angle_gamma   90.00
#
_symmetry.space_group_name_H-M   'P 1'
#
loop_
_entity.id
_entity.type
_entity.pdbx_description
1 polymer ?
#
loop_
_entity_poly.entity_id
_entity_poly.type
_entity_poly.pdbx_seq_one_letter_code
_entity_poly.pdbx_strand_id
1 'polypeptide(L)' 'MVKVIWWDGQGACMFMKRLERGRFVWPSATEGKIALSAAQLAMLLEGIDWRTPQRTWQPLVAG' A
#
# COMPACT_ATOMS: atom_id res chain seq x y z
N MET A 1 -9.61 -0.55 -1.62
CA MET A 1 -9.28 -1.96 -1.31
C MET A 1 -8.16 -2.38 -2.24
N VAL A 2 -7.20 -3.16 -1.76
CA VAL A 2 -6.08 -3.66 -2.55
C VAL A 2 -6.04 -5.18 -2.48
N LYS A 3 -5.59 -5.81 -3.57
CA LYS A 3 -5.38 -7.25 -3.70
C LYS A 3 -3.95 -7.46 -4.18
N VAL A 4 -3.16 -8.21 -3.44
CA VAL A 4 -1.77 -8.55 -3.78
C VAL A 4 -1.70 -10.05 -3.96
N ILE A 5 -1.15 -10.48 -5.10
CA ILE A 5 -0.86 -11.88 -5.38
C ILE A 5 0.66 -12.01 -5.42
N TRP A 6 1.22 -12.98 -4.69
CA TRP A 6 2.64 -13.29 -4.74
C TRP A 6 2.85 -14.80 -4.84
N TRP A 7 3.95 -15.20 -5.47
CA TRP A 7 4.39 -16.59 -5.56
C TRP A 7 5.42 -16.85 -4.46
N ASP A 8 5.22 -17.89 -3.64
CA ASP A 8 6.14 -18.24 -2.54
C ASP A 8 7.22 -19.27 -2.94
N GLY A 9 7.20 -19.71 -4.20
CA GLY A 9 8.06 -20.77 -4.71
C GLY A 9 7.31 -22.08 -4.97
N GLN A 10 6.17 -22.30 -4.33
CA GLN A 10 5.34 -23.52 -4.45
C GLN A 10 3.91 -23.22 -4.90
N GLY A 11 3.40 -22.06 -4.55
CA GLY A 11 2.04 -21.64 -4.85
C GLY A 11 1.88 -20.13 -4.91
N ALA A 12 0.71 -19.71 -5.40
CA ALA A 12 0.30 -18.33 -5.35
C ALA A 12 -0.49 -18.08 -4.07
N CYS A 13 -0.10 -17.07 -3.31
CA CYS A 13 -0.83 -16.58 -2.15
C CYS A 13 -1.50 -15.24 -2.48
N MET A 14 -2.65 -14.99 -1.87
CA MET A 14 -3.41 -13.75 -2.04
C MET A 14 -3.61 -13.04 -0.70
N PHE A 15 -3.32 -11.74 -0.70
CA PHE A 15 -3.52 -10.84 0.43
C PHE A 15 -4.47 -9.75 0.00
N MET A 16 -5.44 -9.45 0.86
CA MET A 16 -6.48 -8.48 0.58
C MET A 16 -6.63 -7.54 1.76
N LYS A 17 -6.54 -6.23 1.50
CA LYS A 17 -6.67 -5.20 2.53
C LYS A 17 -7.68 -4.13 2.13
N ARG A 18 -8.56 -3.82 3.05
CA ARG A 18 -9.40 -2.61 3.03
C ARG A 18 -8.89 -1.69 4.14
N LEU A 19 -8.76 -0.40 3.82
CA LEU A 19 -8.54 0.60 4.85
C LEU A 19 -9.89 0.98 5.42
N GLU A 20 -9.98 1.07 6.75
CA GLU A 20 -11.17 1.57 7.43
C GLU A 20 -11.39 3.06 7.15
N ARG A 21 -10.31 3.83 6.94
CA ARG A 21 -10.31 5.25 6.60
C ARG A 21 -9.16 5.59 5.64
N GLY A 22 -9.32 6.67 4.88
CA GLY A 22 -8.33 7.10 3.89
C GLY A 22 -8.37 6.29 2.59
N ARG A 23 -7.28 6.34 1.82
CA ARG A 23 -7.18 5.66 0.51
C ARG A 23 -5.77 5.14 0.26
N PHE A 24 -5.67 4.14 -0.60
CA PHE A 24 -4.38 3.71 -1.12
C PHE A 24 -3.86 4.75 -2.11
N VAL A 25 -2.60 5.17 -1.95
CA VAL A 25 -1.90 5.99 -2.95
C VAL A 25 -1.17 5.04 -3.88
N TRP A 26 -1.86 4.63 -4.95
CA TRP A 26 -1.24 3.77 -5.94
C TRP A 26 -0.26 4.58 -6.78
N PRO A 27 0.97 4.09 -6.94
CA PRO A 27 1.89 4.80 -7.78
C PRO A 27 1.61 4.64 -9.27
N SER A 28 1.49 5.77 -9.96
CA SER A 28 1.61 5.82 -11.41
C SER A 28 2.94 5.19 -11.84
N ALA A 29 2.86 4.04 -12.52
CA ALA A 29 4.00 3.35 -13.09
C ALA A 29 4.17 3.81 -14.54
N THR A 30 5.28 4.47 -14.86
CA THR A 30 5.57 4.88 -16.24
C THR A 30 5.70 3.67 -17.18
N GLU A 31 6.22 2.56 -16.66
CA GLU A 31 6.49 1.32 -17.42
C GLU A 31 5.60 0.14 -16.99
N GLY A 32 4.50 0.41 -16.27
CA GLY A 32 3.57 -0.63 -15.81
C GLY A 32 4.06 -1.51 -14.65
N LYS A 33 5.30 -1.31 -14.18
CA LYS A 33 5.90 -2.02 -13.02
C LYS A 33 6.66 -1.03 -12.16
N ILE A 34 6.70 -1.26 -10.84
CA ILE A 34 7.46 -0.45 -9.89
C ILE A 34 8.11 -1.37 -8.87
N ALA A 35 9.39 -1.13 -8.61
CA ALA A 35 10.09 -1.76 -7.50
C ALA A 35 9.80 -0.99 -6.20
N LEU A 36 9.33 -1.70 -5.17
CA LEU A 36 9.10 -1.16 -3.84
C LEU A 36 10.02 -1.86 -2.85
N SER A 37 10.65 -1.08 -1.97
CA SER A 37 11.25 -1.62 -0.75
C SER A 37 10.16 -2.11 0.22
N ALA A 38 10.53 -2.92 1.20
CA ALA A 38 9.61 -3.39 2.24
C ALA A 38 8.93 -2.22 2.98
N ALA A 39 9.67 -1.13 3.25
CA ALA A 39 9.13 0.07 3.88
C ALA A 39 8.11 0.78 2.99
N GLN A 40 8.36 0.88 1.69
CA GLN A 40 7.42 1.50 0.75
C GLN A 40 6.15 0.67 0.58
N LEU A 41 6.26 -0.66 0.58
CA LEU A 41 5.10 -1.55 0.61
C LEU A 41 4.28 -1.35 1.90
N ALA A 42 4.94 -1.28 3.07
CA ALA A 42 4.25 -1.04 4.34
C ALA A 42 3.50 0.31 4.33
N MET A 43 4.17 1.39 3.89
CA MET A 43 3.55 2.71 3.74
C MET A 43 2.31 2.66 2.82
N LEU A 44 2.41 2.02 1.66
CA LEU A 44 1.28 1.86 0.75
C LEU A 44 0.14 1.11 1.43
N LEU A 45 0.43 0.02 2.15
CA LEU A 45 -0.57 -0.77 2.86
C LEU A 45 -1.21 -0.02 4.03
N GLU A 46 -0.56 1.01 4.57
CA GLU A 46 -1.12 1.92 5.59
C GLU A 46 -1.87 3.12 5.00
N GLY A 47 -1.88 3.29 3.67
CA GLY A 47 -2.46 4.47 3.03
C GLY A 47 -1.62 5.74 3.23
N ILE A 48 -0.30 5.57 3.38
CA ILE A 48 0.70 6.65 3.38
C ILE A 48 1.21 6.85 1.95
N ASP A 49 1.29 8.11 1.49
CA ASP A 49 1.98 8.42 0.24
C ASP A 49 3.48 8.16 0.40
N TRP A 50 3.98 7.11 -0.26
CA TRP A 50 5.37 6.68 -0.16
C TRP A 50 6.35 7.59 -0.91
N ARG A 51 5.87 8.50 -1.78
CA ARG A 51 6.70 9.53 -2.45
C ARG A 51 6.88 10.77 -1.57
N THR A 52 5.88 11.03 -0.73
CA THR A 52 5.83 12.16 0.19
C THR A 52 5.15 11.65 1.47
N PRO A 53 5.91 11.17 2.48
CA PRO A 53 5.39 10.35 3.59
C PRO A 53 4.35 11.08 4.45
N GLN A 54 3.13 11.13 3.92
CA GLN A 54 1.97 11.79 4.49
C GLN A 54 0.82 10.78 4.48
N ARG A 55 0.13 10.68 5.61
CA ARG A 55 -1.06 9.85 5.72
C ARG A 55 -2.20 10.45 4.91
N THR A 56 -2.91 9.62 4.16
CA THR A 56 -4.14 10.05 3.45
C THR A 56 -5.30 10.36 4.39
N TRP A 57 -5.18 9.98 5.67
CA TRP A 57 -6.13 10.33 6.71
C TRP A 57 -5.38 10.62 8.01
N GLN A 58 -5.76 11.71 8.68
CA GLN A 58 -5.26 12.10 10.00
C GLN A 58 -6.44 12.19 10.96
N PRO A 59 -6.35 11.60 12.17
CA PRO A 59 -7.36 11.80 13.20
C PRO A 59 -7.39 13.26 13.63
N LEU A 60 -8.60 13.81 13.79
CA LEU A 60 -8.81 15.18 14.27
C LEU A 60 -8.46 15.34 15.77
N VAL A 61 -8.38 14.23 16.51
CA VAL A 61 -8.05 14.19 17.94
C VAL A 61 -7.19 12.95 18.19
N ALA A 62 -6.03 13.12 18.82
CA ALA A 62 -5.31 12.00 19.43
C ALA A 62 -5.97 11.75 20.79
N GLY A 63 -6.56 10.56 20.95
CA GLY A 63 -7.13 10.12 22.23
C GLY A 63 -6.06 9.84 23.27
#